data_AF-A0A9P0CMR8-F1
#
_entry.id   AF-A0A9P0CMR8-F1
#
_cell.length_a   1.000
_cell.length_b   1.000
_cell.length_c   1.000
_cell.angle_alpha   90.00
_cell.angle_beta   90.00
_cell.angle_gamma   90.00
#
_symmetry.space_group_name_H-M   'P 1'
#
loop_
_entity.id
_entity.type
_entity.pdbx_description
1 polymer ?
#
loop_
_entity_poly.entity_id
_entity_poly.type
_entity_poly.pdbx_seq_one_letter_code
_entity_poly.pdbx_strand_id
1 'polypeptide(L)'
;MIRDFLTEEALEATQKNIRKIRLFHTRKANRIHTNLDLIKSLLLNSDQSVSKHRKTAFKQFHANLTDIKEFLADDAAPSSTQSDLNIFLEDLELSSSNDSDASE
;
A
#
# COMPACT_ATOMS: atom_id res chain seq x y z
N MET A 1 -2.25 -17.21 -3.49
CA MET A 1 -2.86 -16.89 -2.17
C MET A 1 -1.73 -16.40 -1.26
N ILE A 2 -1.55 -15.09 -1.06
CA ILE A 2 -0.41 -14.53 -0.31
C ILE A 2 -0.81 -14.38 1.16
N ARG A 3 -0.28 -15.24 2.03
CA ARG A 3 -0.57 -15.28 3.48
C ARG A 3 0.58 -14.82 4.38
N ASP A 4 1.58 -14.11 3.84
CA ASP A 4 2.75 -13.64 4.61
C ASP A 4 2.70 -12.15 4.98
N PHE A 5 1.53 -11.51 4.93
CA PHE A 5 1.42 -10.04 5.02
C PHE A 5 1.51 -9.47 6.46
N LEU A 6 1.65 -10.30 7.49
CA LEU A 6 1.78 -9.88 8.89
C LEU A 6 3.00 -10.53 9.56
N THR A 7 4.18 -9.99 9.31
CA THR A 7 5.36 -10.30 10.13
C THR A 7 5.43 -9.33 11.32
N GLU A 8 5.85 -9.83 12.48
CA GLU A 8 6.10 -8.99 13.65
C GLU A 8 7.10 -7.86 13.33
N GLU A 9 8.09 -8.17 12.51
CA GLU A 9 9.10 -7.21 12.04
C GLU A 9 8.47 -6.05 11.24
N ALA A 10 7.47 -6.33 10.39
CA ALA A 10 6.75 -5.27 9.68
C ALA A 10 5.98 -4.37 10.67
N LEU A 11 5.37 -4.96 11.69
CA LEU A 11 4.66 -4.21 12.73
C LEU A 11 5.62 -3.37 13.58
N GLU A 12 6.78 -3.89 13.96
CA GLU A 12 7.79 -3.14 14.68
C GLU A 12 8.34 -1.97 13.84
N ALA A 13 8.64 -2.23 12.55
CA ALA A 13 9.12 -1.21 11.63
C ALA A 13 8.12 -0.06 11.46
N THR A 14 6.82 -0.37 11.34
CA THR A 14 5.77 0.66 11.26
C THR A 14 5.66 1.46 12.55
N GLN A 15 5.71 0.83 13.74
CA GLN A 15 5.71 1.54 15.03
C GLN A 15 6.92 2.46 15.20
N LYS A 16 8.11 2.00 14.78
CA LYS A 16 9.33 2.82 14.78
C LYS A 16 9.16 4.05 13.88
N ASN A 17 8.55 3.88 12.71
CA ASN A 17 8.25 4.98 11.80
C ASN A 17 7.24 5.97 12.39
N ILE A 18 6.17 5.48 13.03
CA ILE A 18 5.18 6.33 13.73
C ILE A 18 5.85 7.20 14.79
N ARG A 19 6.73 6.62 15.62
CA ARG A 19 7.48 7.38 16.64
C ARG A 19 8.36 8.45 15.99
N LYS A 20 9.06 8.12 14.89
CA LYS A 20 9.92 9.05 14.15
C LYS A 20 9.10 10.22 13.57
N ILE A 21 8.01 9.93 12.87
CA ILE A 21 7.13 10.96 12.29
C ILE A 21 6.57 11.84 13.40
N ARG A 22 6.10 11.24 14.49
CA ARG A 22 5.60 11.99 15.64
C ARG A 22 6.68 12.91 16.19
N LEU A 23 7.94 12.50 16.32
CA LEU A 23 8.98 13.38 16.87
C LEU A 23 9.41 14.50 15.91
N PHE A 24 9.61 14.20 14.63
CA PHE A 24 10.33 15.10 13.71
C PHE A 24 9.45 15.74 12.63
N HIS A 25 8.24 15.26 12.40
CA HIS A 25 7.40 15.67 11.27
C HIS A 25 6.01 16.17 11.66
N THR A 26 5.78 16.44 12.95
CA THR A 26 4.49 16.98 13.44
C THR A 26 4.69 18.28 14.21
N ARG A 27 3.76 19.23 14.05
CA ARG A 27 3.75 20.45 14.86
C ARG A 27 3.34 20.15 16.29
N LYS A 28 4.03 20.77 17.26
CA LYS A 28 3.83 20.58 18.70
C LYS A 28 2.92 21.63 19.36
N ALA A 29 1.98 22.18 18.60
CA ALA A 29 1.07 23.20 19.09
C ALA A 29 -0.06 22.63 19.97
N ASN A 30 -0.79 21.63 19.46
CA ASN A 30 -1.87 20.94 20.16
C ASN A 30 -1.95 19.49 19.66
N ARG A 31 -2.48 18.58 20.48
CA ARG A 31 -2.74 17.17 20.15
C ARG A 31 -3.51 17.01 18.84
N ILE A 32 -4.52 17.85 18.57
CA ILE A 32 -5.28 17.79 17.31
C ILE A 32 -4.37 18.00 16.11
N HIS A 33 -3.57 19.07 16.10
CA HIS A 33 -2.64 19.35 15.01
C HIS A 33 -1.53 18.30 14.90
N THR A 34 -1.00 17.83 16.03
CA THR A 34 -0.01 16.75 16.04
C THR A 34 -0.56 15.46 15.41
N ASN A 35 -1.79 15.07 15.76
CA ASN A 35 -2.44 13.87 15.23
C ASN A 35 -2.77 14.03 13.74
N LEU A 36 -3.23 15.22 13.34
CA LEU A 36 -3.53 15.53 11.95
C LEU A 36 -2.27 15.45 11.08
N ASP A 37 -1.18 16.08 11.52
CA ASP A 37 0.11 16.02 10.81
C ASP A 37 0.66 14.58 10.75
N LEU A 38 0.48 13.79 11.83
CA LEU A 38 0.86 12.38 11.87
C LEU A 38 0.09 11.54 10.85
N ILE A 39 -1.24 11.67 10.80
CA ILE A 39 -2.10 10.95 9.85
C ILE A 39 -1.75 11.32 8.42
N LYS A 40 -1.58 12.61 8.12
CA LYS A 40 -1.16 13.08 6.79
C LYS A 40 0.16 12.44 6.35
N SER A 41 1.13 12.43 7.25
CA SER A 41 2.44 11.82 6.97
C SER A 41 2.35 10.32 6.75
N LEU A 42 1.51 9.62 7.52
CA LEU A 42 1.30 8.18 7.32
C LEU A 42 0.62 7.88 5.98
N LEU A 43 -0.40 8.66 5.61
CA LEU A 43 -1.12 8.49 4.34
C LEU A 43 -0.20 8.66 3.13
N LEU A 44 0.65 9.70 3.13
CA LEU A 44 1.66 9.93 2.08
C LEU A 44 2.71 8.82 2.00
N ASN A 45 2.96 8.10 3.09
CA ASN A 45 3.90 6.99 3.12
C ASN A 45 3.26 5.67 2.65
N SER A 46 1.95 5.52 2.79
CA SER A 46 1.21 4.35 2.28
C SER A 46 0.79 4.48 0.82
N ASP A 47 0.83 5.69 0.24
CA ASP A 47 0.43 5.91 -1.14
C ASP A 47 1.39 5.20 -2.11
N GLN A 48 0.83 4.29 -2.91
CA GLN A 48 1.55 3.50 -3.90
C GLN A 48 2.18 4.36 -5.01
N SER A 49 1.51 5.44 -5.41
CA SER A 49 2.02 6.35 -6.42
C SER A 49 3.28 7.05 -5.91
N VAL A 50 3.24 7.58 -4.69
CA VAL A 50 4.38 8.22 -4.02
C VAL A 50 5.50 7.20 -3.77
N SER A 51 5.16 5.99 -3.35
CA SER A 51 6.12 4.90 -3.10
C SER A 51 6.92 4.54 -4.35
N LYS A 52 6.26 4.41 -5.50
CA LYS A 52 6.90 4.09 -6.80
C LYS A 52 7.92 5.15 -7.24
N HIS A 53 7.67 6.42 -6.93
CA HIS A 53 8.55 7.54 -7.31
C HIS A 53 9.63 7.82 -6.27
N ARG A 54 9.53 7.25 -5.07
CA ARG A 54 10.48 7.45 -3.99
C ARG A 54 11.76 6.66 -4.29
N LYS A 55 12.90 7.32 -4.19
CA LYS A 55 14.20 6.63 -4.25
C LYS A 55 14.37 5.80 -2.97
N THR A 56 14.19 4.48 -3.08
CA THR A 56 14.46 3.53 -2.01
C THR A 56 15.79 2.82 -2.28
N ALA A 57 16.63 2.68 -1.25
CA ALA A 57 17.83 1.86 -1.33
C ALA A 57 17.43 0.40 -1.12
N PHE A 58 17.48 -0.41 -2.18
CA PHE A 58 17.28 -1.85 -2.04
C PHE A 58 18.55 -2.48 -1.48
N LYS A 59 18.44 -3.11 -0.31
CA LYS A 59 19.52 -3.95 0.21
C LYS A 59 19.51 -5.23 -0.62
N GLN A 60 20.63 -5.55 -1.28
CA GLN A 60 20.74 -6.79 -2.02
C GLN A 60 20.64 -7.97 -1.05
N PHE A 61 19.65 -8.81 -1.27
CA PHE A 61 19.44 -10.02 -0.47
C PHE A 61 20.34 -11.12 -1.06
N HIS A 62 21.44 -11.45 -0.37
CA HIS A 62 22.25 -12.61 -0.75
C HIS A 62 21.57 -13.88 -0.23
N ALA A 63 20.63 -14.42 -1.01
CA ALA A 63 20.07 -15.73 -0.75
C ALA A 63 21.03 -16.82 -1.24
N ASN A 64 21.81 -17.42 -0.34
CA ASN A 64 22.52 -18.67 -0.59
C ASN A 64 21.56 -19.85 -0.40
N LEU A 65 20.65 -20.04 -1.35
CA LEU A 65 19.58 -21.04 -1.22
C LEU A 65 19.26 -21.62 -2.60
N THR A 66 20.12 -22.52 -3.09
CA THR A 66 19.80 -23.40 -4.23
C THR A 66 18.60 -24.29 -3.90
N ASP A 67 18.55 -24.77 -2.66
CA ASP A 67 17.60 -25.81 -2.22
C ASP A 67 16.19 -25.26 -1.97
N ILE A 68 16.07 -23.94 -1.71
CA ILE A 68 14.76 -23.28 -1.51
C ILE A 68 14.14 -22.85 -2.86
N LYS A 69 14.97 -22.63 -3.89
CA LYS A 69 14.48 -22.30 -5.24
C LYS A 69 13.74 -23.47 -5.88
N GLU A 70 14.18 -24.69 -5.62
CA GLU A 70 13.54 -25.91 -6.10
C GLU A 70 12.14 -26.10 -5.49
N PHE A 71 11.97 -25.74 -4.21
CA PHE A 71 10.68 -25.86 -3.51
C PHE A 71 9.67 -24.75 -3.85
N LEU A 72 10.13 -23.59 -4.33
CA LEU A 72 9.26 -22.44 -4.67
C LEU A 72 8.76 -22.43 -6.14
N ALA A 73 9.22 -23.38 -6.97
CA ALA A 73 9.01 -23.34 -8.42
C ALA A 73 7.64 -23.91 -8.90
N ASP A 74 6.85 -24.52 -8.02
CA ASP A 74 5.73 -25.39 -8.46
C ASP A 74 4.35 -24.73 -8.65
N ASP A 75 4.17 -23.42 -8.43
CA ASP A 75 2.85 -22.77 -8.53
C ASP A 75 2.69 -21.76 -9.69
N ALA A 76 3.56 -21.79 -10.70
CA ALA A 76 3.41 -20.95 -11.89
C ALA A 76 2.76 -21.72 -13.06
N ALA A 77 1.47 -22.04 -12.95
CA ALA A 77 0.66 -22.38 -14.12
C ALA A 77 0.05 -21.12 -14.76
N PRO A 78 -0.01 -21.03 -16.11
CA PRO A 78 -0.34 -19.80 -16.83
C PRO A 78 -1.84 -19.54 -17.02
N SER A 79 -2.18 -18.26 -17.24
CA SER A 79 -3.39 -17.71 -17.87
C SER A 79 -4.68 -17.53 -17.04
N SER A 80 -4.95 -16.28 -16.62
CA SER A 80 -6.28 -15.59 -16.68
C SER A 80 -6.27 -14.33 -15.79
N THR A 81 -5.74 -13.19 -16.25
CA THR A 81 -5.76 -11.94 -15.44
C THR A 81 -6.28 -10.72 -16.19
N GLN A 82 -6.70 -10.86 -17.46
CA GLN A 82 -7.31 -9.76 -18.21
C GLN A 82 -8.84 -9.65 -17.98
N SER A 83 -9.53 -10.74 -17.62
CA SER A 83 -10.98 -10.72 -17.36
C SER A 83 -11.35 -9.97 -16.08
N ASP A 84 -10.51 -10.08 -15.06
CA ASP A 84 -10.86 -9.64 -13.70
C ASP A 84 -10.74 -8.12 -13.52
N LEU A 85 -9.95 -7.45 -14.37
CA LEU A 85 -9.85 -5.99 -14.39
C LEU A 85 -11.02 -5.32 -15.11
N ASN A 86 -11.68 -6.02 -16.05
CA ASN A 86 -12.81 -5.45 -16.78
C ASN A 86 -14.08 -5.42 -15.93
N ILE A 87 -14.27 -6.39 -15.03
CA ILE A 87 -15.44 -6.45 -14.13
C ILE A 87 -15.46 -5.25 -13.16
N PHE A 88 -14.29 -4.82 -12.67
CA PHE A 88 -14.22 -3.71 -11.72
C PHE A 88 -14.41 -2.33 -12.36
N LEU A 89 -14.16 -2.19 -13.66
CA LEU A 89 -14.31 -0.91 -14.37
C LEU A 89 -15.77 -0.65 -14.78
N GLU A 90 -16.53 -1.70 -15.11
CA GLU A 90 -17.95 -1.62 -15.48
C GLU A 90 -18.84 -1.18 -14.29
N ASP A 91 -18.53 -1.62 -13.07
CA ASP A 91 -19.28 -1.26 -11.87
C ASP A 91 -19.11 0.21 -11.45
N LEU A 92 -18.01 0.85 -11.86
CA LEU A 92 -17.72 2.26 -11.53
C LEU A 92 -18.44 3.23 -12.48
N GLU A 93 -18.62 2.86 -13.75
CA GLU A 93 -19.30 3.71 -14.74
C GLU A 93 -20.81 3.79 -14.51
N LEU A 94 -21.44 2.74 -13.96
CA LEU A 94 -22.88 2.70 -13.62
C LEU A 94 -23.29 3.59 -12.43
N SER A 95 -22.33 4.09 -11.64
CA SER A 95 -22.62 4.99 -10.51
C SER A 95 -22.65 6.48 -10.86
N SER A 96 -22.31 6.84 -12.11
CA SER A 96 -22.13 8.24 -12.53
C SER A 96 -23.30 8.85 -13.32
N SER A 97 -24.34 8.08 -13.63
CA SER A 97 -25.53 8.59 -14.33
C SER A 97 -26.76 8.53 -13.44
N ASN A 98 -27.07 9.64 -12.76
CA ASN A 98 -28.42 10.18 -12.54
C ASN A 98 -28.34 11.37 -11.58
N ASP A 99 -28.01 12.55 -12.12
CA ASP A 99 -28.45 13.83 -11.54
C ASP A 99 -28.42 14.89 -12.63
N SER A 100 -29.42 14.82 -13.50
CA SER A 100 -29.88 15.97 -14.27
C SER A 100 -31.25 15.65 -14.87
N ASP A 101 -32.33 16.01 -14.18
CA ASP A 101 -33.41 16.65 -14.89
C ASP A 101 -34.12 17.70 -14.03
N ALA A 102 -34.18 18.90 -14.59
CA ALA A 102 -34.91 20.05 -14.10
C ALA A 102 -36.29 20.12 -14.79
N SER A 103 -37.15 21.04 -14.32
CA SER A 103 -38.52 21.39 -14.79
C SER A 103 -39.62 20.59 -14.07
N GLU A 104 -40.65 21.16 -13.46
CA GLU A 104 -41.37 22.44 -13.60
C GLU A 104 -41.72 23.08 -12.24
#